data_AF-A0A919W775-F1
#
_entry.id   AF-A0A919W775-F1
#
_cell.length_a   1.000
_cell.length_b   1.000
_cell.length_c   1.000
_cell.angle_alpha   90.00
_cell.angle_beta   90.00
_cell.angle_gamma   90.00
#
_symmetry.space_group_name_H-M   'P 1'
#
loop_
_entity.id
_entity.type
_entity.pdbx_description
1 polymer ?
#
loop_
_entity_poly.entity_id
_entity_poly.type
_entity_poly.pdbx_seq_one_letter_code
_entity_poly.pdbx_strand_id
1 'polypeptide(L)'
;MLQIEPRQEILGIWGRVARISYRDDMWVPGGRARSNSISDAEQLLCILGPATRLRDFRVDDPDEVGGDAEAALSSLGTVIEVPQRLLEALTDYLDRYTGADGTPLFAGGSAFGADSTTATPEQQSQDVVDSFAVSVVLTLAIIDFARGFRRKVRRPEVKKKVDELAEKASTRLTAALIGLLRSFSVNVFRIDDREGAQLLKTLTRDGHSTDRAAQSLHTAVDGIRARLRDDVVGKPGMVPIADLEDNGYLFECGWSWGLVEQAPKVETSVAVGVQRDGVAENKPYLYFTTVAMEAIQELTAKRTQPGGLLTEEQNRLARHLEIRLELTGAYWATVATFGPGRWPLENAPWQTTDGLHTDYYTLLVTALLLHHIAPRPATADLHRIAEVLDDLAERSRISLWAPPDDPATVVHHPGIAFPLVGSEKLGGPRLSWIFADMAPQLLKSTLNLIGLFDHTGDERAKLLELADEIWNHLDHRRERDAAWTGLWDQPIGALPDVPVRHDEVSWYYTKRVVDCLVTAVQVIEGKPPESELVDRLAADLLQMANHRYSRELLRGSPRTGNDMGRIRAGLERARQTHTTAPDIALGYLFEALRELDRVAAAWQNDAG
;
A
#
# COMPACT_ATOMS: atom_id res chain seq x y z
N MET A 1 -15.99 -12.17 -9.85
CA MET A 1 -14.69 -12.12 -10.55
C MET A 1 -14.33 -10.66 -10.63
N LEU A 2 -13.11 -10.26 -10.24
CA LEU A 2 -12.68 -8.87 -10.31
C LEU A 2 -12.77 -8.39 -11.77
N GLN A 3 -13.52 -7.32 -12.03
CA GLN A 3 -13.70 -6.74 -13.36
C GLN A 3 -12.55 -5.82 -13.76
N ILE A 4 -11.76 -5.36 -12.79
CA ILE A 4 -10.57 -4.55 -13.04
C ILE A 4 -9.61 -5.35 -13.94
N GLU A 5 -9.12 -4.73 -15.01
CA GLU A 5 -8.10 -5.28 -15.91
C GLU A 5 -6.75 -4.59 -15.65
N PRO A 6 -6.00 -4.97 -14.59
CA PRO A 6 -5.00 -4.07 -14.03
C PRO A 6 -3.82 -3.84 -14.99
N ARG A 7 -3.49 -4.84 -15.82
CA ARG A 7 -2.45 -4.69 -16.83
C ARG A 7 -2.79 -3.64 -17.87
N GLN A 8 -4.01 -3.69 -18.43
CA GLN A 8 -4.43 -2.71 -19.43
C GLN A 8 -4.48 -1.31 -18.82
N GLU A 9 -4.96 -1.20 -17.58
CA GLU A 9 -5.05 0.08 -16.87
C GLU A 9 -3.68 0.68 -16.54
N ILE A 10 -2.73 -0.11 -16.05
CA ILE A 10 -1.35 0.35 -15.80
C ILE A 10 -0.71 0.83 -17.11
N LEU A 11 -0.82 0.07 -18.19
CA LEU A 11 -0.26 0.46 -19.49
C LEU A 11 -0.94 1.72 -20.06
N GLY A 12 -2.25 1.85 -19.87
CA GLY A 12 -2.99 3.07 -20.22
C GLY A 12 -2.48 4.29 -19.44
N ILE A 13 -2.24 4.15 -18.14
CA ILE A 13 -1.66 5.20 -17.29
C ILE A 13 -0.24 5.53 -17.77
N TRP A 14 0.60 4.54 -18.05
CA TRP A 14 1.96 4.73 -18.53
C TRP A 14 2.03 5.58 -19.80
N GLY A 15 1.22 5.28 -20.81
CA GLY A 15 1.21 6.07 -22.03
C GLY A 15 0.74 7.51 -21.82
N ARG A 16 -0.21 7.72 -20.91
CA ARG A 16 -0.68 9.07 -20.54
C ARG A 16 0.37 9.85 -19.75
N VAL A 17 1.00 9.21 -18.76
CA VAL A 17 2.10 9.80 -17.97
C VAL A 17 3.25 10.18 -18.89
N ALA A 18 3.70 9.26 -19.75
CA ALA A 18 4.76 9.50 -20.73
C ALA A 18 4.46 10.72 -21.60
N ARG A 19 3.25 10.80 -22.18
CA ARG A 19 2.84 11.90 -23.06
C ARG A 19 2.79 13.27 -22.37
N ILE A 20 2.35 13.32 -21.12
CA ILE A 20 2.18 14.59 -20.37
C ILE A 20 3.51 15.04 -19.75
N SER A 21 4.28 14.07 -19.27
CA SER A 21 5.47 14.30 -18.45
C SER A 21 6.73 14.42 -19.30
N TYR A 22 6.74 13.94 -20.54
CA TYR A 22 7.88 14.06 -21.43
C TYR A 22 7.55 14.95 -22.62
N ARG A 23 8.15 16.15 -22.64
CA ARG A 23 7.92 17.19 -23.66
C ARG A 23 9.25 17.81 -24.04
N ASP A 24 9.43 18.10 -25.33
CA ASP A 24 10.66 18.70 -25.87
C ASP A 24 11.93 17.93 -25.44
N ASP A 25 11.86 16.60 -25.52
CA ASP A 25 12.90 15.65 -25.12
C ASP A 25 13.34 15.73 -23.64
N MET A 26 12.53 16.34 -22.77
CA MET A 26 12.82 16.47 -21.34
C MET A 26 11.64 16.05 -20.46
N TRP A 27 11.95 15.59 -19.25
CA TRP A 27 10.95 15.34 -18.23
C TRP A 27 10.50 16.65 -17.57
N VAL A 28 9.22 16.95 -17.66
CA VAL A 28 8.61 18.16 -17.15
C VAL A 28 7.77 17.83 -15.90
N PRO A 29 8.20 18.26 -14.71
CA PRO A 29 7.35 18.19 -13.53
C PRO A 29 6.15 19.14 -13.66
N GLY A 30 5.05 18.83 -12.99
CA GLY A 30 3.84 19.67 -13.03
C GLY A 30 2.63 18.96 -12.43
N GLY A 31 1.43 19.41 -12.79
CA GLY A 31 0.17 18.92 -12.22
C GLY A 31 -0.45 19.94 -11.28
N ARG A 32 -1.58 19.56 -10.66
CA ARG A 32 -2.42 20.44 -9.83
C ARG A 32 -1.65 21.07 -8.66
N ALA A 33 -0.77 20.29 -8.04
CA ALA A 33 0.17 20.83 -7.08
C ALA A 33 1.36 21.41 -7.84
N ARG A 34 1.83 22.61 -7.44
CA ARG A 34 3.09 23.13 -7.97
C ARG A 34 4.20 22.12 -7.71
N SER A 35 5.18 22.06 -8.62
CA SER A 35 6.32 21.15 -8.52
C SER A 35 6.94 21.20 -7.12
N ASN A 36 7.00 20.04 -6.49
CA ASN A 36 7.54 19.82 -5.15
C ASN A 36 8.01 18.37 -5.02
N SER A 37 8.78 18.09 -3.97
CA SER A 37 9.44 16.79 -3.81
C SER A 37 8.47 15.62 -3.72
N ILE A 38 7.22 15.85 -3.31
CA ILE A 38 6.20 14.80 -3.17
C ILE A 38 5.55 14.55 -4.53
N SER A 39 4.98 15.60 -5.14
CA SER A 39 4.21 15.46 -6.37
C SER A 39 5.07 14.99 -7.56
N ASP A 40 6.30 15.50 -7.69
CA ASP A 40 7.23 15.05 -8.73
C ASP A 40 7.63 13.58 -8.53
N ALA A 41 7.76 13.13 -7.28
CA ALA A 41 8.06 11.74 -6.96
C ALA A 41 6.88 10.81 -7.28
N GLU A 42 5.66 11.24 -6.96
CA GLU A 42 4.42 10.52 -7.29
C GLU A 42 4.24 10.36 -8.80
N GLN A 43 4.57 11.40 -9.58
CA GLN A 43 4.58 11.35 -11.03
C GLN A 43 5.54 10.28 -11.56
N LEU A 44 6.77 10.23 -11.05
CA LEU A 44 7.76 9.21 -11.43
C LEU A 44 7.33 7.80 -10.99
N LEU A 45 6.72 7.69 -9.81
CA LEU A 45 6.21 6.42 -9.27
C LEU A 45 5.03 5.85 -10.07
N CYS A 46 4.32 6.64 -10.85
CA CYS A 46 3.32 6.11 -11.78
C CYS A 46 3.93 5.15 -12.81
N ILE A 47 5.22 5.32 -13.15
CA ILE A 47 5.98 4.39 -14.02
C ILE A 47 6.82 3.43 -13.16
N LEU A 48 7.66 3.95 -12.27
CA LEU A 48 8.61 3.12 -11.52
C LEU A 48 7.96 2.18 -10.50
N GLY A 49 6.81 2.55 -9.94
CA GLY A 49 6.08 1.72 -8.96
C GLY A 49 5.73 0.35 -9.55
N PRO A 50 4.95 0.28 -10.63
CA PRO A 50 4.69 -1.00 -11.31
C PRO A 50 5.97 -1.67 -11.82
N ALA A 51 6.89 -0.91 -12.42
CA ALA A 51 8.06 -1.49 -13.08
C ALA A 51 9.05 -2.21 -12.15
N THR A 52 9.06 -1.85 -10.87
CA THR A 52 9.99 -2.42 -9.87
C THR A 52 9.31 -3.37 -8.89
N ARG A 53 7.97 -3.48 -8.95
CA ARG A 53 7.18 -4.38 -8.10
C ARG A 53 6.57 -5.54 -8.88
N LEU A 54 6.32 -5.38 -10.18
CA LEU A 54 5.70 -6.38 -11.05
C LEU A 54 6.67 -6.83 -12.14
N ARG A 55 6.83 -8.15 -12.30
CA ARG A 55 7.81 -8.74 -13.22
C ARG A 55 7.53 -8.41 -14.69
N ASP A 56 6.25 -8.42 -15.08
CA ASP A 56 5.83 -8.23 -16.47
C ASP A 56 5.78 -6.75 -16.90
N PHE A 57 6.27 -5.84 -16.06
CA PHE A 57 6.35 -4.39 -16.30
C PHE A 57 7.78 -3.87 -16.20
N ARG A 58 8.79 -4.73 -16.23
CA ARG A 58 10.18 -4.27 -16.12
C ARG A 58 10.54 -3.32 -17.28
N VAL A 59 11.20 -2.21 -16.94
CA VAL A 59 11.72 -1.22 -17.90
C VAL A 59 13.24 -1.07 -17.84
N ASP A 60 13.87 -1.76 -16.89
CA ASP A 60 15.32 -1.80 -16.68
C ASP A 60 16.01 -2.79 -17.63
N ASP A 61 15.25 -3.68 -18.27
CA ASP A 61 15.73 -4.70 -19.20
C ASP A 61 15.04 -4.62 -20.57
N PRO A 62 15.69 -3.99 -21.57
CA PRO A 62 15.11 -3.86 -22.91
C PRO A 62 14.79 -5.18 -23.62
N ASP A 63 15.41 -6.29 -23.21
CA ASP A 63 15.20 -7.61 -23.83
C ASP A 63 13.91 -8.29 -23.33
N GLU A 64 13.35 -7.84 -22.20
CA GLU A 64 12.19 -8.45 -21.53
C GLU A 64 10.92 -7.58 -21.59
N VAL A 65 11.00 -6.38 -22.20
CA VAL A 65 9.84 -5.49 -22.32
C VAL A 65 8.82 -6.08 -23.30
N GLY A 66 7.60 -6.30 -22.83
CA GLY A 66 6.49 -6.73 -23.69
C GLY A 66 6.12 -5.68 -24.74
N GLY A 67 5.68 -6.11 -25.92
CA GLY A 67 5.32 -5.19 -27.01
C GLY A 67 4.17 -4.22 -26.68
N ASP A 68 3.30 -4.59 -25.74
CA ASP A 68 2.25 -3.73 -25.19
C ASP A 68 2.82 -2.63 -24.27
N ALA A 69 3.83 -2.97 -23.45
CA ALA A 69 4.58 -2.01 -22.64
C ALA A 69 5.42 -1.05 -23.49
N GLU A 70 6.04 -1.56 -24.56
CA GLU A 70 6.73 -0.71 -25.55
C GLU A 70 5.77 0.27 -26.21
N ALA A 71 4.61 -0.20 -26.67
CA ALA A 71 3.58 0.66 -27.28
C ALA A 71 3.10 1.74 -26.29
N ALA A 72 2.86 1.37 -25.04
CA ALA A 72 2.47 2.30 -23.98
C ALA A 72 3.52 3.40 -23.77
N LEU A 73 4.81 3.05 -23.70
CA LEU A 73 5.89 4.01 -23.44
C LEU A 73 6.47 4.66 -24.70
N SER A 74 5.86 4.49 -25.87
CA SER A 74 6.35 5.05 -27.14
C SER A 74 6.59 6.56 -27.14
N SER A 75 5.85 7.34 -26.33
CA SER A 75 6.10 8.79 -26.15
C SER A 75 7.41 9.08 -25.41
N LEU A 76 7.87 8.16 -24.56
CA LEU A 76 9.20 8.17 -23.96
C LEU A 76 10.26 7.56 -24.89
N GLY A 77 9.94 7.09 -26.09
CA GLY A 77 10.91 6.59 -27.06
C GLY A 77 10.89 5.08 -27.23
N THR A 78 11.93 4.56 -27.90
CA THR A 78 12.10 3.11 -28.12
C THR A 78 12.46 2.38 -26.84
N VAL A 79 12.34 1.05 -26.84
CA VAL A 79 12.69 0.18 -25.70
C VAL A 79 14.12 0.39 -25.16
N ILE A 80 15.04 0.86 -26.01
CA ILE A 80 16.44 1.16 -25.64
C ILE A 80 16.59 2.58 -25.05
N GLU A 81 15.75 3.52 -25.49
CA GLU A 81 15.76 4.93 -25.08
C GLU A 81 15.02 5.16 -23.76
N VAL A 82 13.92 4.43 -23.53
CA VAL A 82 13.10 4.51 -22.31
C VAL A 82 13.94 4.47 -21.03
N PRO A 83 14.80 3.46 -20.77
CA PRO A 83 15.60 3.44 -19.54
C PRO A 83 16.64 4.56 -19.48
N GLN A 84 17.13 5.09 -20.61
CA GLN A 84 18.06 6.21 -20.63
C GLN A 84 17.37 7.52 -20.26
N ARG A 85 16.17 7.75 -20.78
CA ARG A 85 15.35 8.94 -20.47
C ARG A 85 14.83 8.89 -19.04
N LEU A 86 14.50 7.71 -18.52
CA LEU A 86 14.20 7.54 -17.11
C LEU A 86 15.43 7.83 -16.22
N LEU A 87 16.62 7.33 -16.58
CA LEU A 87 17.86 7.66 -15.87
C LEU A 87 18.07 9.19 -15.78
N GLU A 88 17.82 9.92 -16.86
CA GLU A 88 17.92 11.39 -16.88
C GLU A 88 16.85 12.04 -15.99
N ALA A 89 15.57 11.67 -16.14
CA ALA A 89 14.48 12.20 -15.33
C ALA A 89 14.67 11.97 -13.82
N LEU A 90 15.18 10.80 -13.43
CA LEU A 90 15.45 10.45 -12.03
C LEU A 90 16.66 11.20 -11.48
N THR A 91 17.69 11.43 -12.31
CA THR A 91 18.84 12.25 -11.93
C THR A 91 18.41 13.70 -11.70
N ASP A 92 17.63 14.25 -12.63
CA ASP A 92 17.09 15.61 -12.54
C ASP A 92 16.23 15.80 -11.29
N TYR A 93 15.40 14.81 -10.93
CA TYR A 93 14.63 14.84 -9.70
C TYR A 93 15.53 14.91 -8.45
N LEU A 94 16.54 14.03 -8.36
CA LEU A 94 17.43 14.00 -7.20
C LEU A 94 18.25 15.30 -7.08
N ASP A 95 18.69 15.86 -8.21
CA ASP A 95 19.43 17.12 -8.24
C ASP A 95 18.56 18.30 -7.85
N ARG A 96 17.31 18.36 -8.36
CA ARG A 96 16.35 19.42 -8.02
C ARG A 96 16.02 19.47 -6.54
N TYR A 97 15.91 18.31 -5.89
CA TYR A 97 15.55 18.19 -4.47
C TYR A 97 16.75 17.90 -3.57
N THR A 98 17.92 18.44 -3.92
CA THR A 98 19.12 18.46 -3.09
C THR A 98 19.60 19.90 -2.92
N GLY A 99 19.85 20.31 -1.67
CA GLY A 99 20.37 21.63 -1.34
C GLY A 99 21.79 21.87 -1.85
N ALA A 100 22.22 23.12 -1.90
CA ALA A 100 23.57 23.49 -2.34
C ALA A 100 24.70 22.89 -1.46
N ASP A 101 24.36 22.53 -0.22
CA ASP A 101 25.23 21.84 0.73
C ASP A 101 25.22 20.30 0.59
N GLY A 102 24.47 19.78 -0.40
CA GLY A 102 24.27 18.34 -0.61
C GLY A 102 23.18 17.72 0.26
N THR A 103 22.47 18.50 1.09
CA THR A 103 21.41 17.98 1.96
C THR A 103 20.15 17.65 1.12
N PRO A 104 19.63 16.41 1.15
CA PRO A 104 18.36 16.10 0.51
C PRO A 104 17.20 16.90 1.13
N LEU A 105 16.33 17.46 0.31
CA LEU A 105 15.21 18.30 0.73
C LEU A 105 13.89 17.50 0.73
N PHE A 106 13.10 17.64 1.80
CA PHE A 106 11.82 16.94 2.00
C PHE A 106 10.66 17.90 2.29
N ALA A 107 10.78 19.13 1.82
CA ALA A 107 9.82 20.20 2.05
C ALA A 107 8.43 19.85 1.50
N GLY A 108 7.37 20.09 2.29
CA GLY A 108 5.99 19.90 1.86
C GLY A 108 5.52 20.93 0.82
N GLY A 109 6.14 22.12 0.78
CA GLY A 109 5.93 23.11 -0.27
C GLY A 109 4.45 23.49 -0.46
N SER A 110 3.95 23.36 -1.69
CA SER A 110 2.57 23.70 -2.05
C SER A 110 1.52 22.71 -1.54
N ALA A 111 1.92 21.60 -0.90
CA ALA A 111 0.97 20.68 -0.28
C ALA A 111 0.40 21.22 1.05
N PHE A 112 1.08 22.18 1.68
CA PHE A 112 0.57 22.82 2.89
C PHE A 112 -0.57 23.80 2.55
N GLY A 113 -1.72 23.58 3.20
CA GLY A 113 -2.85 24.51 3.24
C GLY A 113 -2.74 25.50 4.41
N ALA A 114 -3.56 26.55 4.39
CA ALA A 114 -3.74 27.49 5.49
C ALA A 114 -5.09 28.22 5.36
N ASP A 115 -5.81 28.38 6.47
CA ASP A 115 -7.26 28.71 6.49
C ASP A 115 -7.62 30.19 6.19
N SER A 116 -6.73 30.99 5.58
CA SER A 116 -7.03 32.37 5.09
C SER A 116 -5.80 33.17 4.68
N THR A 117 -4.61 32.76 5.10
CA THR A 117 -3.35 33.47 4.85
C THR A 117 -2.35 32.54 4.20
N THR A 118 -1.47 33.08 3.36
CA THR A 118 -0.47 32.26 2.67
C THR A 118 0.60 31.80 3.66
N ALA A 119 0.94 30.50 3.63
CA ALA A 119 2.07 29.96 4.38
C ALA A 119 3.35 30.74 4.09
N THR A 120 4.17 31.00 5.12
CA THR A 120 5.46 31.68 4.94
C THR A 120 6.45 30.79 4.18
N PRO A 121 7.49 31.34 3.52
CA PRO A 121 8.51 30.52 2.87
C PRO A 121 9.19 29.52 3.82
N GLU A 122 9.40 29.91 5.08
CA GLU A 122 9.96 29.04 6.12
C GLU A 122 9.03 27.88 6.47
N GLN A 123 7.72 28.14 6.57
CA GLN A 123 6.70 27.10 6.75
C GLN A 123 6.62 26.14 5.56
N GLN A 124 6.68 26.66 4.33
CA GLN A 124 6.68 25.85 3.12
C GLN A 124 7.93 24.96 3.01
N SER A 125 9.05 25.37 3.62
CA SER A 125 10.31 24.63 3.61
C SER A 125 10.38 23.49 4.63
N GLN A 126 9.36 23.34 5.48
CA GLN A 126 9.33 22.31 6.52
C GLN A 126 9.23 20.91 5.93
N ASP A 127 10.03 20.01 6.49
CA ASP A 127 10.01 18.61 6.13
C ASP A 127 8.75 17.93 6.68
N VAL A 128 8.16 17.04 5.88
CA VAL A 128 6.90 16.36 6.20
C VAL A 128 7.06 14.84 6.03
N VAL A 129 6.37 14.07 6.88
CA VAL A 129 6.44 12.60 6.86
C VAL A 129 6.05 12.00 5.51
N ASP A 130 5.07 12.59 4.83
CA ASP A 130 4.66 12.14 3.49
C ASP A 130 5.82 12.22 2.47
N SER A 131 6.65 13.26 2.55
CA SER A 131 7.83 13.39 1.68
C SER A 131 8.91 12.38 2.02
N PHE A 132 9.15 12.09 3.30
CA PHE A 132 10.08 11.02 3.69
C PHE A 132 9.59 9.65 3.20
N ALA A 133 8.31 9.34 3.41
CA ALA A 133 7.71 8.05 3.03
C ALA A 133 7.72 7.84 1.51
N VAL A 134 7.23 8.82 0.73
CA VAL A 134 7.27 8.77 -0.74
C VAL A 134 8.71 8.66 -1.24
N SER A 135 9.66 9.34 -0.58
CA SER A 135 11.07 9.23 -0.94
C SER A 135 11.67 7.86 -0.64
N VAL A 136 11.26 7.16 0.43
CA VAL A 136 11.69 5.77 0.67
C VAL A 136 11.24 4.88 -0.49
N VAL A 137 9.97 4.96 -0.87
CA VAL A 137 9.40 4.17 -1.99
C VAL A 137 10.13 4.46 -3.30
N LEU A 138 10.29 5.75 -3.65
CA LEU A 138 10.96 6.14 -4.90
C LEU A 138 12.44 5.74 -4.92
N THR A 139 13.19 5.97 -3.84
CA THR A 139 14.62 5.65 -3.83
C THR A 139 14.89 4.14 -3.87
N LEU A 140 14.04 3.32 -3.25
CA LEU A 140 14.08 1.86 -3.41
C LEU A 140 13.83 1.45 -4.87
N ALA A 141 12.83 2.05 -5.51
CA ALA A 141 12.54 1.81 -6.93
C ALA A 141 13.71 2.24 -7.84
N ILE A 142 14.32 3.41 -7.57
CA ILE A 142 15.50 3.89 -8.30
C ILE A 142 16.68 2.94 -8.16
N ILE A 143 16.99 2.48 -6.94
CA ILE A 143 18.13 1.59 -6.70
C ILE A 143 17.93 0.24 -7.40
N ASP A 144 16.70 -0.28 -7.39
CA ASP A 144 16.35 -1.53 -8.07
C ASP A 144 16.47 -1.38 -9.60
N PHE A 145 15.88 -0.31 -10.15
CA PHE A 145 16.01 0.06 -11.56
C PHE A 145 17.48 0.22 -11.98
N ALA A 146 18.26 1.01 -11.23
CA ALA A 146 19.66 1.27 -11.53
C ALA A 146 20.48 -0.03 -11.54
N ARG A 147 20.26 -0.92 -10.57
CA ARG A 147 20.92 -2.23 -10.50
C ARG A 147 20.61 -3.11 -11.70
N GLY A 148 19.33 -3.19 -12.09
CA GLY A 148 18.89 -3.94 -13.25
C GLY A 148 19.49 -3.39 -14.54
N PHE A 149 19.33 -2.09 -14.77
CA PHE A 149 19.81 -1.42 -15.97
C PHE A 149 21.34 -1.46 -16.08
N ARG A 150 22.07 -1.32 -14.96
CA ARG A 150 23.54 -1.38 -14.92
C ARG A 150 24.11 -2.69 -15.47
N ARG A 151 23.38 -3.81 -15.36
CA ARG A 151 23.79 -5.12 -15.88
C ARG A 151 23.70 -5.19 -17.41
N LYS A 152 22.81 -4.41 -18.02
CA LYS A 152 22.56 -4.37 -19.47
C LYS A 152 23.40 -3.33 -20.20
N VAL A 153 23.75 -2.24 -19.53
CA VAL A 153 24.60 -1.19 -20.11
C VAL A 153 26.03 -1.70 -20.35
N ARG A 154 26.56 -1.50 -21.57
CA ARG A 154 27.97 -1.78 -21.91
C ARG A 154 28.85 -0.52 -21.94
N ARG A 155 28.30 0.62 -22.35
CA ARG A 155 29.02 1.90 -22.51
C ARG A 155 29.51 2.42 -21.15
N PRO A 156 30.81 2.71 -20.97
CA PRO A 156 31.36 3.17 -19.67
C PRO A 156 30.74 4.47 -19.15
N GLU A 157 30.44 5.42 -20.04
CA GLU A 157 29.85 6.71 -19.66
C GLU A 157 28.44 6.53 -19.06
N VAL A 158 27.61 5.70 -19.67
CA VAL A 158 26.26 5.42 -19.18
C VAL A 158 26.32 4.61 -17.88
N LYS A 159 27.27 3.67 -17.75
CA LYS A 159 27.52 2.96 -16.48
C LYS A 159 27.81 3.93 -15.35
N LYS A 160 28.66 4.92 -15.60
CA LYS A 160 29.02 5.95 -14.62
C LYS A 160 27.78 6.76 -14.19
N LYS A 161 26.94 7.19 -15.13
CA LYS A 161 25.68 7.88 -14.81
C LYS A 161 24.75 7.03 -13.94
N VAL A 162 24.63 5.73 -14.23
CA VAL A 162 23.81 4.81 -13.43
C VAL A 162 24.37 4.63 -12.02
N ASP A 163 25.70 4.53 -11.89
CA ASP A 163 26.38 4.43 -10.59
C ASP A 163 26.19 5.73 -9.78
N GLU A 164 26.29 6.91 -10.42
CA GLU A 164 26.02 8.22 -9.82
C GLU A 164 24.56 8.36 -9.36
N LEU A 165 23.59 7.91 -10.16
CA LEU A 165 22.17 7.86 -9.80
C LEU A 165 21.94 7.01 -8.53
N ALA A 166 22.53 5.81 -8.50
CA ALA A 166 22.39 4.89 -7.36
C ALA A 166 22.95 5.48 -6.05
N GLU A 167 24.10 6.17 -6.11
CA GLU A 167 24.69 6.83 -4.94
C GLU A 167 23.84 8.00 -4.42
N LYS A 168 23.32 8.84 -5.32
CA LYS A 168 22.39 9.93 -4.95
C LYS A 168 21.12 9.38 -4.31
N ALA A 169 20.54 8.33 -4.90
CA ALA A 169 19.35 7.68 -4.36
C ALA A 169 19.62 7.03 -2.99
N SER A 170 20.78 6.39 -2.80
CA SER A 170 21.22 5.81 -1.54
C SER A 170 21.38 6.87 -0.44
N THR A 171 21.97 8.02 -0.76
CA THR A 171 22.12 9.14 0.17
C THR A 171 20.74 9.69 0.59
N ARG A 172 19.85 9.93 -0.38
CA ARG A 172 18.49 10.40 -0.11
C ARG A 172 17.66 9.39 0.68
N LEU A 173 17.77 8.09 0.38
CA LEU A 173 17.14 7.02 1.16
C LEU A 173 17.58 7.10 2.63
N THR A 174 18.89 7.18 2.87
CA THR A 174 19.43 7.28 4.24
C THR A 174 18.89 8.50 4.98
N ALA A 175 18.82 9.66 4.33
CA ALA A 175 18.23 10.87 4.90
C ALA A 175 16.73 10.70 5.20
N ALA A 176 15.97 10.05 4.32
CA ALA A 176 14.56 9.77 4.51
C ALA A 176 14.29 8.83 5.70
N LEU A 177 15.12 7.78 5.87
CA LEU A 177 15.04 6.87 7.03
C LEU A 177 15.30 7.62 8.35
N ILE A 178 16.26 8.55 8.35
CA ILE A 178 16.53 9.41 9.50
C ILE A 178 15.34 10.33 9.77
N GLY A 179 14.73 10.92 8.74
CA GLY A 179 13.51 11.72 8.85
C GLY A 179 12.38 10.93 9.52
N LEU A 180 12.08 9.73 9.03
CA LEU A 180 11.06 8.85 9.63
C LEU A 180 11.36 8.50 11.09
N LEU A 181 12.63 8.25 11.46
CA LEU A 181 13.01 8.00 12.86
C LEU A 181 12.77 9.22 13.76
N ARG A 182 13.03 10.42 13.25
CA ARG A 182 12.88 11.69 13.98
C ARG A 182 11.45 12.24 13.97
N SER A 183 10.57 11.66 13.16
CA SER A 183 9.14 11.94 13.12
C SER A 183 8.31 10.97 13.96
N PHE A 184 8.91 9.89 14.45
CA PHE A 184 8.23 8.96 15.35
C PHE A 184 7.89 9.65 16.67
N SER A 185 6.66 9.46 17.12
CA SER A 185 6.09 10.11 18.29
C SER A 185 5.49 9.10 19.25
N VAL A 186 5.68 9.38 20.53
CA VAL A 186 4.96 8.75 21.65
C VAL A 186 4.32 9.90 22.42
N ASN A 187 2.99 9.98 22.39
CA ASN A 187 2.23 10.95 23.16
C ASN A 187 1.78 10.29 24.47
N VAL A 188 2.07 10.91 25.61
CA VAL A 188 1.70 10.39 26.94
C VAL A 188 0.86 11.44 27.64
N PHE A 189 -0.29 11.03 28.15
CA PHE A 189 -1.30 11.92 28.71
C PHE A 189 -2.00 11.25 29.87
N ARG A 190 -2.54 12.04 30.80
CA ARG A 190 -3.19 11.49 31.99
C ARG A 190 -4.57 10.93 31.64
N ILE A 191 -5.03 9.97 32.43
CA ILE A 191 -6.38 9.39 32.31
C ILE A 191 -7.47 10.46 32.49
N ASP A 192 -7.25 11.42 33.39
CA ASP A 192 -8.17 12.50 33.72
C ASP A 192 -8.09 13.72 32.78
N ASP A 193 -7.10 13.75 31.88
CA ASP A 193 -6.99 14.77 30.85
C ASP A 193 -8.04 14.54 29.73
N ARG A 194 -8.27 15.58 28.92
CA ARG A 194 -9.19 15.52 27.78
C ARG A 194 -8.88 14.33 26.87
N GLU A 195 -7.62 14.09 26.58
CA GLU A 195 -7.18 13.02 25.66
C GLU A 195 -7.44 11.63 26.26
N GLY A 196 -7.13 11.43 27.54
CA GLY A 196 -7.44 10.20 28.28
C GLY A 196 -8.94 9.91 28.28
N ALA A 197 -9.75 10.92 28.58
CA ALA A 197 -11.20 10.81 28.57
C ALA A 197 -11.76 10.46 27.17
N GLN A 198 -11.21 11.05 26.09
CA GLN A 198 -11.66 10.74 24.72
C GLN A 198 -11.23 9.34 24.27
N LEU A 199 -10.01 8.89 24.60
CA LEU A 199 -9.57 7.54 24.30
C LEU A 199 -10.48 6.53 24.99
N LEU A 200 -10.70 6.69 26.29
CA LEU A 200 -11.56 5.77 27.05
C LEU A 200 -13.00 5.80 26.55
N LYS A 201 -13.55 6.97 26.20
CA LYS A 201 -14.88 7.08 25.58
C LYS A 201 -14.97 6.31 24.25
N THR A 202 -13.91 6.30 23.46
CA THR A 202 -13.83 5.55 22.20
C THR A 202 -13.84 4.05 22.47
N LEU A 203 -13.17 3.60 23.54
CA LEU A 203 -13.09 2.20 23.94
C LEU A 203 -14.34 1.66 24.67
N THR A 204 -15.08 2.50 25.40
CA THR A 204 -16.15 2.06 26.31
C THR A 204 -17.56 2.31 25.80
N ARG A 205 -17.79 2.36 24.48
CA ARG A 205 -19.14 2.63 23.92
C ARG A 205 -20.22 1.62 24.36
N ASP A 206 -19.83 0.47 24.90
CA ASP A 206 -20.71 -0.57 25.45
C ASP A 206 -21.08 -0.40 26.95
N GLY A 207 -20.90 0.80 27.54
CA GLY A 207 -21.40 1.11 28.89
C GLY A 207 -20.54 0.59 30.05
N HIS A 208 -19.28 0.24 29.79
CA HIS A 208 -18.31 -0.15 30.81
C HIS A 208 -17.87 1.05 31.67
N SER A 209 -17.52 0.78 32.94
CA SER A 209 -16.89 1.78 33.81
C SER A 209 -15.52 2.19 33.25
N THR A 210 -15.31 3.49 33.12
CA THR A 210 -14.08 4.13 32.63
C THR A 210 -12.83 3.62 33.36
N ASP A 211 -12.92 3.43 34.68
CA ASP A 211 -11.81 2.92 35.51
C ASP A 211 -11.41 1.49 35.15
N ARG A 212 -12.40 0.60 34.93
CA ARG A 212 -12.12 -0.78 34.52
C ARG A 212 -11.53 -0.84 33.11
N ALA A 213 -11.99 0.03 32.22
CA ALA A 213 -11.47 0.12 30.87
C ALA A 213 -10.02 0.61 30.85
N ALA A 214 -9.68 1.63 31.66
CA ALA A 214 -8.31 2.08 31.83
C ALA A 214 -7.41 0.94 32.33
N GLN A 215 -7.80 0.25 33.42
CA GLN A 215 -7.00 -0.86 33.96
C GLN A 215 -6.83 -2.02 32.96
N SER A 216 -7.87 -2.35 32.21
CA SER A 216 -7.84 -3.40 31.19
C SER A 216 -6.97 -2.99 30.00
N LEU A 217 -7.02 -1.72 29.59
CA LEU A 217 -6.18 -1.17 28.54
C LEU A 217 -4.71 -1.21 28.96
N HIS A 218 -4.37 -0.77 30.17
CA HIS A 218 -3.01 -0.90 30.72
C HIS A 218 -2.49 -2.32 30.57
N THR A 219 -3.23 -3.29 31.09
CA THR A 219 -2.87 -4.71 31.01
C THR A 219 -2.64 -5.17 29.56
N ALA A 220 -3.48 -4.71 28.63
CA ALA A 220 -3.37 -5.06 27.21
C ALA A 220 -2.14 -4.44 26.53
N VAL A 221 -1.72 -3.23 26.95
CA VAL A 221 -0.59 -2.50 26.34
C VAL A 221 0.71 -2.59 27.14
N ASP A 222 0.75 -3.28 28.28
CA ASP A 222 1.92 -3.37 29.16
C ASP A 222 3.16 -3.88 28.43
N GLY A 223 3.01 -4.91 27.58
CA GLY A 223 4.11 -5.44 26.78
C GLY A 223 4.64 -4.42 25.76
N ILE A 224 3.76 -3.60 25.19
CA ILE A 224 4.11 -2.54 24.24
C ILE A 224 4.84 -1.41 24.97
N ARG A 225 4.32 -1.00 26.12
CA ARG A 225 4.90 0.02 27.02
C ARG A 225 6.32 -0.34 27.43
N ALA A 226 6.55 -1.59 27.88
CA ALA A 226 7.87 -2.07 28.25
C ALA A 226 8.87 -1.98 27.09
N ARG A 227 8.47 -2.40 25.88
CA ARG A 227 9.33 -2.32 24.70
C ARG A 227 9.57 -0.90 24.20
N LEU A 228 8.58 -0.02 24.26
CA LEU A 228 8.77 1.41 23.94
C LEU A 228 9.83 2.02 24.87
N ARG A 229 9.78 1.68 26.15
CA ARG A 229 10.79 2.13 27.12
C ARG A 229 12.19 1.60 26.78
N ASP A 230 12.32 0.31 26.47
CA ASP A 230 13.62 -0.34 26.30
C ASP A 230 14.28 0.00 24.95
N ASP A 231 13.48 0.10 23.88
CA ASP A 231 13.98 0.19 22.50
C ASP A 231 13.85 1.60 21.88
N VAL A 232 13.03 2.48 22.47
CA VAL A 232 12.63 3.75 21.85
C VAL A 232 12.88 4.98 22.72
N VAL A 233 12.53 4.93 24.02
CA VAL A 233 12.58 6.08 24.94
C VAL A 233 13.86 6.05 25.79
N GLY A 234 14.51 7.20 26.00
CA GLY A 234 15.75 7.27 26.83
C GLY A 234 16.79 8.31 26.43
N LYS A 235 16.49 9.20 25.47
CA LYS A 235 17.34 10.34 25.13
C LYS A 235 16.76 11.65 25.71
N PRO A 236 17.60 12.61 26.14
CA PRO A 236 17.14 13.92 26.62
C PRO A 236 16.26 14.62 25.58
N GLY A 237 15.09 15.14 25.98
CA GLY A 237 14.14 15.83 25.09
C GLY A 237 12.99 14.96 24.55
N MET A 238 12.94 13.66 24.86
CA MET A 238 11.78 12.80 24.64
C MET A 238 11.00 12.57 25.95
N VAL A 239 9.76 12.08 25.85
CA VAL A 239 8.85 11.86 27.00
C VAL A 239 9.59 11.25 28.20
N PRO A 240 9.44 11.81 29.42
CA PRO A 240 10.05 11.23 30.61
C PRO A 240 9.65 9.76 30.78
N ILE A 241 10.64 8.87 30.94
CA ILE A 241 10.40 7.44 31.19
C ILE A 241 9.45 7.24 32.38
N ALA A 242 9.54 8.11 33.39
CA ALA A 242 8.70 8.06 34.58
C ALA A 242 7.19 8.17 34.26
N ASP A 243 6.81 8.95 33.26
CA ASP A 243 5.39 9.15 32.91
C ASP A 243 4.83 7.91 32.19
N LEU A 244 5.66 7.17 31.46
CA LEU A 244 5.29 5.88 30.86
C LEU A 244 5.11 4.77 31.90
N GLU A 245 5.78 4.86 33.05
CA GLU A 245 5.71 3.85 34.11
C GLU A 245 4.50 4.03 35.04
N ASP A 246 3.88 5.21 35.04
CA ASP A 246 2.75 5.51 35.90
C ASP A 246 1.42 4.98 35.32
N ASN A 247 0.63 4.30 36.16
CA ASN A 247 -0.71 3.80 35.85
C ASN A 247 -1.76 4.92 35.79
N GLY A 248 -1.41 6.15 36.15
CA GLY A 248 -2.22 7.34 35.92
C GLY A 248 -2.18 7.86 34.48
N TYR A 249 -1.33 7.29 33.63
CA TYR A 249 -1.08 7.78 32.27
C TYR A 249 -1.36 6.74 31.19
N LEU A 250 -1.99 7.20 30.12
CA LEU A 250 -2.17 6.47 28.86
C LEU A 250 -1.20 7.01 27.82
N PHE A 251 -1.07 6.30 26.70
CA PHE A 251 -0.21 6.73 25.60
C PHE A 251 -0.77 6.36 24.24
N GLU A 252 -0.31 7.08 23.22
CA GLU A 252 -0.47 6.75 21.80
C GLU A 252 0.90 6.78 21.12
N CYS A 253 1.11 5.93 20.11
CA CYS A 253 2.36 5.94 19.34
C CYS A 253 2.12 5.83 17.83
N GLY A 254 3.05 6.39 17.05
CA GLY A 254 2.97 6.47 15.61
C GLY A 254 3.89 7.56 15.05
N TRP A 255 3.51 8.18 13.95
CA TRP A 255 4.26 9.27 13.33
C TRP A 255 3.50 10.59 13.43
N SER A 256 4.21 11.64 13.81
CA SER A 256 3.70 13.02 13.73
C SER A 256 3.64 13.47 12.26
N TRP A 257 3.21 14.70 12.00
CA TRP A 257 3.14 15.23 10.63
C TRP A 257 4.51 15.58 10.05
N GLY A 258 5.47 15.96 10.89
CA GLY A 258 6.81 16.38 10.49
C GLY A 258 7.88 15.91 11.46
N LEU A 259 9.03 16.57 11.46
CA LEU A 259 10.08 16.31 12.45
C LEU A 259 9.58 16.78 13.83
N VAL A 260 9.60 15.87 14.81
CA VAL A 260 9.13 16.17 16.17
C VAL A 260 10.05 17.20 16.82
N GLU A 261 9.45 18.19 17.49
CA GLU A 261 10.17 19.19 18.25
C GLU A 261 11.15 18.54 19.25
N GLN A 262 12.38 19.04 19.31
CA GLN A 262 13.47 18.48 20.13
C GLN A 262 13.86 17.03 19.81
N ALA A 263 13.40 16.44 18.70
CA ALA A 263 13.83 15.11 18.28
C ALA A 263 15.36 15.07 18.10
N PRO A 264 16.06 14.17 18.81
CA PRO A 264 17.52 14.11 18.79
C PRO A 264 18.02 13.83 17.37
N LYS A 265 19.22 14.32 17.07
CA LYS A 265 19.91 13.96 15.82
C LYS A 265 20.26 12.47 15.84
N VAL A 266 20.19 11.85 14.67
CA VAL A 266 20.54 10.44 14.48
C VAL A 266 22.01 10.37 14.07
N GLU A 267 22.83 9.70 14.87
CA GLU A 267 24.21 9.40 14.50
C GLU A 267 24.22 8.47 13.29
N THR A 268 25.01 8.81 12.28
CA THR A 268 25.14 8.04 11.04
C THR A 268 26.57 8.10 10.51
N SER A 269 27.00 7.02 9.87
CA SER A 269 28.30 6.91 9.19
C SER A 269 28.28 7.50 7.77
N VAL A 270 27.10 7.84 7.25
CA VAL A 270 26.90 8.38 5.90
C VAL A 270 26.66 9.90 5.99
N ALA A 271 27.34 10.66 5.14
CA ALA A 271 27.12 12.10 5.05
C ALA A 271 25.77 12.41 4.39
N VAL A 272 24.74 12.66 5.21
CA VAL A 272 23.37 12.98 4.77
C VAL A 272 23.03 14.47 4.81
N GLY A 273 24.04 15.32 5.04
CA GLY A 273 23.86 16.76 5.20
C GLY A 273 23.30 17.17 6.56
N VAL A 274 22.67 18.34 6.62
CA VAL A 274 22.17 18.94 7.86
C VAL A 274 20.83 18.32 8.27
N GLN A 275 20.81 17.67 9.42
CA GLN A 275 19.55 17.27 10.06
C GLN A 275 18.89 18.49 10.70
N ARG A 276 17.79 19.00 10.13
CA ARG A 276 17.05 20.19 10.62
C ARG A 276 16.37 19.97 11.96
N ASP A 277 16.10 21.04 12.71
CA ASP A 277 15.29 20.95 13.93
C ASP A 277 13.81 20.74 13.61
N GLY A 278 13.11 20.04 14.49
CA GLY A 278 11.69 19.76 14.33
C GLY A 278 10.82 20.83 14.95
N VAL A 279 9.62 21.00 14.41
CA VAL A 279 8.58 21.92 14.92
C VAL A 279 7.26 21.22 15.17
N ALA A 280 7.11 19.97 14.69
CA ALA A 280 5.90 19.20 14.86
C ALA A 280 5.70 18.83 16.33
N GLU A 281 4.47 18.88 16.80
CA GLU A 281 4.16 18.38 18.13
C GLU A 281 4.53 16.89 18.26
N ASN A 282 4.88 16.48 19.48
CA ASN A 282 5.10 15.07 19.81
C ASN A 282 3.74 14.35 19.99
N LYS A 283 2.95 14.31 18.91
CA LYS A 283 1.69 13.57 18.84
C LYS A 283 1.59 12.80 17.53
N PRO A 284 1.14 11.53 17.53
CA PRO A 284 0.93 10.79 16.30
C PRO A 284 -0.34 11.26 15.57
N TYR A 285 -0.25 11.30 14.25
CA TYR A 285 -1.36 11.56 13.34
C TYR A 285 -1.67 10.28 12.58
N LEU A 286 -2.93 9.86 12.54
CA LEU A 286 -3.34 8.60 11.91
C LEU A 286 -2.87 8.52 10.44
N TYR A 287 -3.04 9.58 9.66
CA TYR A 287 -2.63 9.59 8.25
C TYR A 287 -1.12 9.35 8.09
N PHE A 288 -0.31 10.17 8.75
CA PHE A 288 1.14 10.10 8.62
C PHE A 288 1.69 8.80 9.20
N THR A 289 1.02 8.24 10.21
CA THR A 289 1.29 6.90 10.73
C THR A 289 1.04 5.84 9.66
N THR A 290 -0.12 5.83 9.00
CA THR A 290 -0.43 4.87 7.92
C THR A 290 0.59 4.97 6.78
N VAL A 291 0.86 6.17 6.28
CA VAL A 291 1.83 6.40 5.19
C VAL A 291 3.25 5.96 5.57
N ALA A 292 3.70 6.28 6.78
CA ALA A 292 5.02 5.84 7.25
C ALA A 292 5.09 4.31 7.35
N MET A 293 4.05 3.66 7.87
CA MET A 293 4.01 2.20 7.99
C MET A 293 4.07 1.51 6.62
N GLU A 294 3.33 2.00 5.62
CA GLU A 294 3.39 1.47 4.26
C GLU A 294 4.81 1.56 3.66
N ALA A 295 5.48 2.71 3.81
CA ALA A 295 6.84 2.88 3.32
C ALA A 295 7.87 1.98 4.02
N ILE A 296 7.73 1.78 5.34
CA ILE A 296 8.61 0.90 6.12
C ILE A 296 8.37 -0.58 5.76
N GLN A 297 7.14 -0.97 5.42
CA GLN A 297 6.85 -2.32 4.93
C GLN A 297 7.51 -2.58 3.58
N GLU A 298 7.45 -1.62 2.65
CA GLU A 298 8.14 -1.74 1.36
C GLU A 298 9.66 -1.86 1.55
N LEU A 299 10.24 -1.06 2.46
CA LEU A 299 11.64 -1.18 2.87
C LEU A 299 11.97 -2.58 3.42
N THR A 300 11.12 -3.10 4.30
CA THR A 300 11.29 -4.42 4.92
C THR A 300 11.23 -5.54 3.88
N ALA A 301 10.29 -5.46 2.94
CA ALA A 301 10.15 -6.42 1.84
C ALA A 301 11.38 -6.41 0.92
N LYS A 302 11.94 -5.25 0.60
CA LYS A 302 13.16 -5.14 -0.20
C LYS A 302 14.42 -5.59 0.55
N ARG A 303 14.46 -5.45 1.87
CA ARG A 303 15.55 -5.95 2.73
C ARG A 303 15.65 -7.47 2.72
N THR A 304 14.51 -8.17 2.71
CA THR A 304 14.46 -9.64 2.77
C THR A 304 14.67 -10.30 1.40
N GLN A 305 14.77 -9.53 0.31
CA GLN A 305 15.03 -10.07 -1.02
C GLN A 305 16.46 -10.62 -1.17
N PRO A 306 16.64 -11.75 -1.89
CA PRO A 306 17.96 -12.31 -2.19
C PRO A 306 18.86 -11.29 -2.89
N GLY A 307 20.04 -11.03 -2.31
CA GLY A 307 21.06 -10.14 -2.86
C GLY A 307 21.10 -8.72 -2.29
N GLY A 308 20.18 -8.35 -1.39
CA GLY A 308 20.22 -7.13 -0.56
C GLY A 308 20.18 -5.80 -1.35
N LEU A 309 19.17 -4.97 -1.10
CA LEU A 309 19.11 -3.61 -1.68
C LEU A 309 19.82 -2.54 -0.83
N LEU A 310 19.94 -2.79 0.47
CA LEU A 310 20.34 -1.79 1.46
C LEU A 310 21.82 -1.90 1.85
N THR A 311 22.46 -0.75 2.10
CA THR A 311 23.78 -0.66 2.73
C THR A 311 23.72 -1.12 4.19
N GLU A 312 24.88 -1.34 4.82
CA GLU A 312 24.94 -1.71 6.24
C GLU A 312 24.26 -0.67 7.15
N GLU A 313 24.51 0.61 6.89
CA GLU A 313 23.92 1.72 7.63
C GLU A 313 22.41 1.80 7.42
N GLN A 314 21.93 1.64 6.17
CA GLN A 314 20.49 1.58 5.88
C GLN A 314 19.82 0.38 6.56
N ASN A 315 20.48 -0.79 6.62
CA ASN A 315 19.99 -1.95 7.36
C ASN A 315 19.91 -1.70 8.86
N ARG A 316 20.83 -0.91 9.43
CA ARG A 316 20.79 -0.50 10.84
C ARG A 316 19.61 0.42 11.12
N LEU A 317 19.42 1.45 10.28
CA LEU A 317 18.28 2.38 10.40
C LEU A 317 16.94 1.67 10.17
N ALA A 318 16.86 0.79 9.17
CA ALA A 318 15.67 -0.01 8.87
C ALA A 318 15.25 -0.87 10.06
N ARG A 319 16.19 -1.54 10.75
CA ARG A 319 15.89 -2.31 11.98
C ARG A 319 15.26 -1.44 13.07
N HIS A 320 15.70 -0.20 13.24
CA HIS A 320 15.12 0.72 14.23
C HIS A 320 13.69 1.16 13.83
N LEU A 321 13.42 1.29 12.53
CA LEU A 321 12.08 1.58 12.02
C LEU A 321 11.15 0.36 12.10
N GLU A 322 11.65 -0.85 11.89
CA GLU A 322 10.89 -2.10 12.02
C GLU A 322 10.38 -2.31 13.45
N ILE A 323 11.20 -2.02 14.47
CA ILE A 323 10.76 -2.07 15.87
C ILE A 323 9.60 -1.09 16.09
N ARG A 324 9.70 0.14 15.57
CA ARG A 324 8.63 1.15 15.69
C ARG A 324 7.37 0.74 14.94
N LEU A 325 7.51 0.18 13.73
CA LEU A 325 6.43 -0.39 12.93
C LEU A 325 5.67 -1.46 13.73
N GLU A 326 6.39 -2.39 14.35
CA GLU A 326 5.81 -3.47 15.15
C GLU A 326 5.06 -2.94 16.37
N LEU A 327 5.66 -2.00 17.12
CA LEU A 327 5.05 -1.42 18.31
C LEU A 327 3.81 -0.59 17.99
N THR A 328 3.86 0.20 16.92
CA THR A 328 2.70 0.97 16.44
C THR A 328 1.59 0.05 15.95
N GLY A 329 1.91 -0.98 15.15
CA GLY A 329 0.93 -1.96 14.69
C GLY A 329 0.26 -2.69 15.86
N ALA A 330 1.04 -3.15 16.84
CA ALA A 330 0.51 -3.80 18.03
C ALA A 330 -0.37 -2.85 18.86
N TYR A 331 0.01 -1.58 19.01
CA TYR A 331 -0.78 -0.59 19.74
C TYR A 331 -2.14 -0.37 19.08
N TRP A 332 -2.15 -0.04 17.78
CA TRP A 332 -3.39 0.24 17.07
C TRP A 332 -4.27 -0.99 16.92
N ALA A 333 -3.71 -2.18 16.74
CA ALA A 333 -4.47 -3.42 16.76
C ALA A 333 -5.13 -3.66 18.13
N THR A 334 -4.40 -3.44 19.23
CA THR A 334 -4.93 -3.58 20.60
C THR A 334 -6.09 -2.62 20.86
N VAL A 335 -5.96 -1.36 20.44
CA VAL A 335 -6.98 -0.32 20.65
C VAL A 335 -8.19 -0.55 19.74
N ALA A 336 -7.97 -0.90 18.46
CA ALA A 336 -9.02 -1.13 17.48
C ALA A 336 -9.91 -2.34 17.83
N THR A 337 -9.31 -3.38 18.40
CA THR A 337 -9.97 -4.66 18.75
C THR A 337 -10.28 -4.80 20.25
N PHE A 338 -10.19 -3.70 21.00
CA PHE A 338 -10.27 -3.72 22.46
C PHE A 338 -11.61 -4.26 22.97
N GLY A 339 -11.53 -5.15 23.96
CA GLY A 339 -12.69 -5.69 24.68
C GLY A 339 -13.25 -6.98 24.09
N PRO A 340 -14.06 -7.74 24.87
CA PRO A 340 -14.58 -9.05 24.47
C PRO A 340 -15.82 -8.98 23.56
N GLY A 341 -16.35 -7.77 23.30
CA GLY A 341 -17.59 -7.55 22.58
C GLY A 341 -17.40 -6.96 21.19
N ARG A 342 -18.23 -5.97 20.86
CA ARG A 342 -18.12 -5.21 19.63
C ARG A 342 -16.82 -4.41 19.66
N TRP A 343 -16.04 -4.45 18.59
CA TRP A 343 -14.78 -3.73 18.56
C TRP A 343 -15.01 -2.23 18.49
N PRO A 344 -14.17 -1.39 19.12
CA PRO A 344 -14.20 0.06 18.91
C PRO A 344 -14.15 0.43 17.43
N LEU A 345 -13.40 -0.32 16.61
CA LEU A 345 -13.30 -0.12 15.17
C LEU A 345 -14.65 -0.21 14.44
N GLU A 346 -15.55 -1.08 14.90
CA GLU A 346 -16.87 -1.28 14.28
C GLU A 346 -17.85 -0.15 14.60
N ASN A 347 -17.47 0.80 15.45
CA ASN A 347 -18.31 1.93 15.86
C ASN A 347 -17.93 3.20 15.09
N ALA A 348 -18.04 3.16 13.76
CA ALA A 348 -17.77 4.30 12.88
C ALA A 348 -18.68 5.52 13.18
N PRO A 349 -18.18 6.77 13.08
CA PRO A 349 -16.80 7.13 12.74
C PRO A 349 -15.85 6.99 13.94
N TRP A 350 -14.60 6.63 13.64
CA TRP A 350 -13.52 6.62 14.63
C TRP A 350 -13.29 8.03 15.17
N GLN A 351 -13.07 8.12 16.49
CA GLN A 351 -12.81 9.36 17.19
C GLN A 351 -11.37 9.36 17.73
N THR A 352 -10.61 10.39 17.38
CA THR A 352 -9.23 10.60 17.85
C THR A 352 -9.21 11.30 19.22
N THR A 353 -8.07 11.25 19.91
CA THR A 353 -7.89 11.79 21.27
C THR A 353 -8.08 13.30 21.37
N ASP A 354 -7.89 14.04 20.27
CA ASP A 354 -8.19 15.48 20.21
C ASP A 354 -9.69 15.80 20.03
N GLY A 355 -10.53 14.78 19.77
CA GLY A 355 -11.97 14.89 19.60
C GLY A 355 -12.44 14.95 18.14
N LEU A 356 -11.54 14.93 17.17
CA LEU A 356 -11.92 14.85 15.75
C LEU A 356 -12.44 13.46 15.41
N HIS A 357 -13.50 13.40 14.59
CA HIS A 357 -14.11 12.15 14.14
C HIS A 357 -14.49 12.23 12.67
N THR A 358 -14.17 11.19 11.91
CA THR A 358 -14.49 11.05 10.49
C THR A 358 -14.41 9.58 10.08
N ASP A 359 -15.20 9.18 9.09
CA ASP A 359 -15.14 7.82 8.53
C ASP A 359 -13.77 7.51 7.90
N TYR A 360 -13.04 8.54 7.47
CA TYR A 360 -11.66 8.39 7.00
C TYR A 360 -10.72 7.90 8.10
N TYR A 361 -10.93 8.31 9.35
CA TYR A 361 -10.14 7.79 10.47
C TYR A 361 -10.44 6.33 10.75
N THR A 362 -11.70 5.90 10.61
CA THR A 362 -12.05 4.48 10.67
C THR A 362 -11.27 3.72 9.61
N LEU A 363 -11.25 4.21 8.37
CA LEU A 363 -10.49 3.59 7.27
C LEU A 363 -8.99 3.50 7.58
N LEU A 364 -8.38 4.57 8.11
CA LEU A 364 -6.96 4.57 8.47
C LEU A 364 -6.66 3.56 9.58
N VAL A 365 -7.49 3.48 10.62
CA VAL A 365 -7.32 2.49 11.70
C VAL A 365 -7.54 1.07 11.18
N THR A 366 -8.49 0.86 10.28
CA THR A 366 -8.67 -0.42 9.58
C THR A 366 -7.42 -0.82 8.80
N ALA A 367 -6.80 0.11 8.07
CA ALA A 367 -5.55 -0.15 7.36
C ALA A 367 -4.40 -0.52 8.32
N LEU A 368 -4.27 0.19 9.45
CA LEU A 368 -3.29 -0.12 10.51
C LEU A 368 -3.51 -1.53 11.11
N LEU A 369 -4.76 -1.92 11.35
CA LEU A 369 -5.12 -3.25 11.84
C LEU A 369 -4.78 -4.33 10.81
N LEU A 370 -5.15 -4.15 9.53
CA LEU A 370 -4.85 -5.08 8.44
C LEU A 370 -3.35 -5.38 8.35
N HIS A 371 -2.51 -4.36 8.48
CA HIS A 371 -1.07 -4.51 8.49
C HIS A 371 -0.55 -5.40 9.63
N HIS A 372 -1.17 -5.32 10.82
CA HIS A 372 -0.76 -6.10 11.97
C HIS A 372 -1.23 -7.56 11.89
N ILE A 373 -2.44 -7.82 11.39
CA ILE A 373 -3.00 -9.18 11.33
C ILE A 373 -2.56 -9.98 10.11
N ALA A 374 -2.12 -9.32 9.03
CA ALA A 374 -1.73 -9.97 7.78
C ALA A 374 -0.75 -11.17 7.92
N PRO A 375 0.25 -11.16 8.83
CA PRO A 375 1.13 -12.31 9.01
C PRO A 375 0.44 -13.56 9.57
N ARG A 376 -0.67 -13.39 10.32
CA ARG A 376 -1.42 -14.45 11.01
C ARG A 376 -2.90 -14.08 11.09
N PRO A 377 -3.64 -14.17 9.97
CA PRO A 377 -5.04 -13.77 9.96
C PRO A 377 -5.90 -14.80 10.70
N ALA A 378 -6.79 -14.32 11.58
CA ALA A 378 -7.87 -15.13 12.11
C ALA A 378 -9.13 -14.90 11.28
N THR A 379 -9.80 -15.97 10.84
CA THR A 379 -10.96 -15.88 9.94
C THR A 379 -12.06 -14.97 10.50
N ALA A 380 -12.38 -15.07 11.79
CA ALA A 380 -13.41 -14.23 12.42
C ALA A 380 -13.06 -12.73 12.35
N ASP A 381 -11.78 -12.38 12.50
CA ASP A 381 -11.31 -10.99 12.44
C ASP A 381 -11.45 -10.43 11.02
N LEU A 382 -11.14 -11.25 9.99
CA LEU A 382 -11.30 -10.85 8.59
C LEU A 382 -12.75 -10.52 8.24
N HIS A 383 -13.72 -11.27 8.77
CA HIS A 383 -15.15 -11.03 8.53
C HIS A 383 -15.59 -9.70 9.13
N ARG A 384 -15.19 -9.41 10.37
CA ARG A 384 -15.51 -8.15 11.04
C ARG A 384 -14.93 -6.95 10.30
N ILE A 385 -13.71 -7.09 9.77
CA ILE A 385 -13.08 -6.02 8.97
C ILE A 385 -13.79 -5.85 7.63
N ALA A 386 -14.23 -6.94 6.98
CA ALA A 386 -15.00 -6.87 5.75
C ALA A 386 -16.29 -6.05 5.94
N GLU A 387 -17.02 -6.28 7.03
CA GLU A 387 -18.23 -5.51 7.38
C GLU A 387 -17.93 -4.02 7.60
N VAL A 388 -16.79 -3.68 8.23
CA VAL A 388 -16.37 -2.28 8.40
C VAL A 388 -16.06 -1.62 7.06
N LEU A 389 -15.38 -2.30 6.15
CA LEU A 389 -15.07 -1.73 4.82
C LEU A 389 -16.32 -1.52 3.96
N ASP A 390 -17.28 -2.44 4.05
CA ASP A 390 -18.58 -2.34 3.39
C ASP A 390 -19.40 -1.14 3.92
N ASP A 391 -19.54 -1.03 5.25
CA ASP A 391 -20.20 0.12 5.90
C ASP A 391 -19.52 1.44 5.52
N LEU A 392 -18.19 1.48 5.44
CA LEU A 392 -17.46 2.68 5.01
C LEU A 392 -17.73 3.05 3.55
N ALA A 393 -17.90 2.08 2.65
CA ALA A 393 -18.24 2.33 1.25
C ALA A 393 -19.62 2.99 1.12
N GLU A 394 -20.60 2.50 1.87
CA GLU A 394 -21.95 3.07 1.90
C GLU A 394 -21.95 4.48 2.51
N ARG A 395 -21.31 4.64 3.68
CA ARG A 395 -21.26 5.90 4.42
C ARG A 395 -20.54 7.01 3.67
N SER A 396 -19.54 6.66 2.87
CA SER A 396 -18.81 7.61 2.02
C SER A 396 -19.38 7.78 0.61
N ARG A 397 -20.55 7.22 0.31
CA ARG A 397 -21.22 7.34 -1.00
C ARG A 397 -20.37 6.85 -2.18
N ILE A 398 -19.64 5.76 -1.93
CA ILE A 398 -18.88 5.07 -2.97
C ILE A 398 -19.76 4.01 -3.63
N SER A 399 -20.43 3.17 -2.84
CA SER A 399 -21.36 2.13 -3.30
C SER A 399 -22.82 2.62 -3.44
N LEU A 400 -23.13 3.79 -2.86
CA LEU A 400 -24.46 4.39 -2.87
C LEU A 400 -24.45 5.76 -3.54
N TRP A 401 -25.60 6.11 -4.14
CA TRP A 401 -25.82 7.46 -4.66
C TRP A 401 -25.79 8.51 -3.54
N ALA A 402 -25.11 9.63 -3.81
CA ALA A 402 -25.05 10.78 -2.91
C ALA A 402 -26.22 11.75 -3.20
N PRO A 403 -27.06 12.07 -2.20
CA PRO A 403 -27.98 13.20 -2.29
C PRO A 403 -27.27 14.55 -2.48
N PRO A 404 -27.97 15.55 -3.05
CA PRO A 404 -27.48 16.92 -3.08
C PRO A 404 -27.13 17.41 -1.68
N ASP A 405 -26.01 18.13 -1.57
CA ASP A 405 -25.47 18.68 -0.31
C ASP A 405 -25.18 17.64 0.79
N ASP A 406 -25.00 16.36 0.44
CA ASP A 406 -24.68 15.32 1.42
C ASP A 406 -23.29 15.57 2.06
N PRO A 407 -23.20 15.80 3.38
CA PRO A 407 -21.93 16.04 4.07
C PRO A 407 -20.95 14.87 3.95
N ALA A 408 -21.42 13.65 3.67
CA ALA A 408 -20.56 12.49 3.43
C ALA A 408 -19.63 12.67 2.23
N THR A 409 -19.95 13.57 1.29
CA THR A 409 -19.13 13.84 0.10
C THR A 409 -17.85 14.62 0.41
N VAL A 410 -17.71 15.22 1.59
CA VAL A 410 -16.54 16.04 1.97
C VAL A 410 -15.23 15.25 1.92
N VAL A 411 -15.28 13.93 2.16
CA VAL A 411 -14.10 13.03 2.12
C VAL A 411 -13.54 12.86 0.70
N HIS A 412 -14.31 13.27 -0.32
CA HIS A 412 -13.96 13.19 -1.73
C HIS A 412 -13.51 14.53 -2.31
N HIS A 413 -14.16 15.62 -1.92
CA HIS A 413 -13.81 16.99 -2.28
C HIS A 413 -14.50 17.99 -1.33
N PRO A 414 -13.81 19.03 -0.82
CA PRO A 414 -12.40 19.35 -1.03
C PRO A 414 -11.43 18.37 -0.35
N GLY A 415 -11.94 17.39 0.41
CA GLY A 415 -11.16 16.50 1.24
C GLY A 415 -11.22 16.93 2.72
N ILE A 416 -10.54 16.16 3.57
CA ILE A 416 -10.46 16.42 5.00
C ILE A 416 -9.17 17.18 5.29
N ALA A 417 -9.31 18.37 5.87
CA ALA A 417 -8.20 19.20 6.29
C ALA A 417 -7.82 18.91 7.75
N PHE A 418 -6.56 18.61 8.00
CA PHE A 418 -6.02 18.38 9.34
C PHE A 418 -5.08 19.51 9.75
N PRO A 419 -5.29 20.11 10.93
CA PRO A 419 -4.39 21.15 11.44
C PRO A 419 -3.03 20.55 11.81
N LEU A 420 -1.95 21.15 11.31
CA LEU A 420 -0.58 20.73 11.61
C LEU A 420 -0.05 21.52 12.82
N VAL A 421 -0.36 21.05 14.02
CA VAL A 421 -0.02 21.75 15.26
C VAL A 421 1.50 21.84 15.42
N GLY A 422 1.96 23.05 15.80
CA GLY A 422 3.38 23.38 15.92
C GLY A 422 3.91 24.18 14.73
N SER A 423 3.25 24.10 13.57
CA SER A 423 3.64 24.88 12.38
C SER A 423 3.55 26.40 12.56
N GLU A 424 2.68 26.88 13.46
CA GLU A 424 2.53 28.29 13.82
C GLU A 424 3.75 28.87 14.57
N LYS A 425 4.60 28.00 15.14
CA LYS A 425 5.80 28.43 15.90
C LYS A 425 6.83 29.16 15.02
N LEU A 426 6.71 29.00 13.70
CA LEU A 426 7.54 29.65 12.69
C LEU A 426 7.04 31.06 12.30
N GLY A 427 6.12 31.64 13.09
CA GLY A 427 5.65 33.02 12.90
C GLY A 427 4.63 33.23 11.78
N GLY A 428 4.04 32.15 11.24
CA GLY A 428 2.97 32.18 10.25
C GLY A 428 1.66 31.56 10.75
N PRO A 429 0.63 31.40 9.89
CA PRO A 429 -0.60 30.71 10.26
C PRO A 429 -0.37 29.24 10.58
N ARG A 430 -1.29 28.63 11.34
CA ARG A 430 -1.29 27.17 11.47
C ARG A 430 -1.57 26.56 10.10
N LEU A 431 -0.66 25.72 9.65
CA LEU A 431 -0.81 24.99 8.39
C LEU A 431 -1.85 23.89 8.53
N SER A 432 -2.41 23.47 7.41
CA SER A 432 -3.26 22.30 7.31
C SER A 432 -2.75 21.34 6.24
N TRP A 433 -3.14 20.08 6.35
CA TRP A 433 -2.91 19.07 5.33
C TRP A 433 -4.22 18.47 4.88
N ILE A 434 -4.46 18.46 3.58
CA ILE A 434 -5.74 18.04 2.99
C ILE A 434 -5.57 16.69 2.31
N PHE A 435 -6.44 15.74 2.64
CA PHE A 435 -6.50 14.43 1.99
C PHE A 435 -7.87 14.18 1.40
N ALA A 436 -7.91 13.63 0.19
CA ALA A 436 -9.14 13.35 -0.55
C ALA A 436 -9.12 11.95 -1.19
N ASP A 437 -8.36 11.01 -0.61
CA ASP A 437 -8.10 9.67 -1.14
C ASP A 437 -8.90 8.56 -0.43
N MET A 438 -10.09 8.88 0.09
CA MET A 438 -10.99 7.89 0.70
C MET A 438 -11.21 6.68 -0.22
N ALA A 439 -11.59 6.92 -1.49
CA ALA A 439 -11.89 5.84 -2.44
C ALA A 439 -10.70 4.93 -2.76
N PRO A 440 -9.51 5.44 -3.17
CA PRO A 440 -8.39 4.54 -3.44
C PRO A 440 -7.83 3.89 -2.16
N GLN A 441 -7.84 4.56 -1.00
CA GLN A 441 -7.43 3.91 0.25
C GLN A 441 -8.39 2.78 0.65
N LEU A 442 -9.69 2.96 0.40
CA LEU A 442 -10.69 1.92 0.61
C LEU A 442 -10.45 0.75 -0.34
N LEU A 443 -10.27 0.99 -1.64
CA LEU A 443 -9.97 -0.06 -2.62
C LEU A 443 -8.72 -0.85 -2.23
N LYS A 444 -7.63 -0.16 -1.87
CA LYS A 444 -6.38 -0.81 -1.46
C LYS A 444 -6.58 -1.68 -0.22
N SER A 445 -7.34 -1.20 0.77
CA SER A 445 -7.65 -1.95 1.99
C SER A 445 -8.51 -3.19 1.69
N THR A 446 -9.52 -3.04 0.81
CA THR A 446 -10.36 -4.15 0.34
C THR A 446 -9.55 -5.20 -0.43
N LEU A 447 -8.67 -4.78 -1.35
CA LEU A 447 -7.80 -5.70 -2.09
C LEU A 447 -6.80 -6.42 -1.17
N ASN A 448 -6.19 -5.73 -0.21
CA ASN A 448 -5.33 -6.35 0.78
C ASN A 448 -6.10 -7.39 1.61
N LEU A 449 -7.31 -7.06 2.07
CA LEU A 449 -8.15 -8.00 2.82
C LEU A 449 -8.52 -9.23 1.97
N ILE A 450 -8.88 -9.03 0.70
CA ILE A 450 -9.13 -10.12 -0.25
C ILE A 450 -7.94 -11.08 -0.32
N GLY A 451 -6.71 -10.56 -0.33
CA GLY A 451 -5.48 -11.35 -0.37
C GLY A 451 -5.22 -12.18 0.90
N LEU A 452 -5.92 -11.91 2.01
CA LEU A 452 -5.79 -12.66 3.28
C LEU A 452 -6.78 -13.82 3.41
N PHE A 453 -7.78 -13.94 2.52
CA PHE A 453 -8.72 -15.05 2.54
C PHE A 453 -8.13 -16.28 1.81
N ASP A 454 -7.79 -17.30 2.59
CA ASP A 454 -7.24 -18.56 2.08
C ASP A 454 -8.26 -19.45 1.38
N HIS A 455 -9.56 -19.26 1.62
CA HIS A 455 -10.62 -20.13 1.11
C HIS A 455 -11.61 -19.41 0.18
N THR A 456 -12.16 -20.17 -0.76
CA THR A 456 -13.32 -19.71 -1.56
C THR A 456 -14.57 -19.67 -0.69
N GLY A 457 -15.20 -18.50 -0.54
CA GLY A 457 -16.42 -18.32 0.25
C GLY A 457 -17.19 -17.07 -0.15
N ASP A 458 -18.42 -16.94 0.38
CA ASP A 458 -19.34 -15.85 0.05
C ASP A 458 -18.76 -14.48 0.41
N GLU A 459 -18.00 -14.38 1.49
CA GLU A 459 -17.38 -13.13 1.95
C GLU A 459 -16.28 -12.66 1.00
N ARG A 460 -15.46 -13.58 0.50
CA ARG A 460 -14.45 -13.26 -0.50
C ARG A 460 -15.12 -12.79 -1.80
N ALA A 461 -16.28 -13.34 -2.16
CA ALA A 461 -17.05 -12.90 -3.32
C ALA A 461 -17.64 -11.50 -3.13
N LYS A 462 -18.25 -11.23 -1.96
CA LYS A 462 -18.76 -9.89 -1.59
C LYS A 462 -17.65 -8.83 -1.62
N LEU A 463 -16.46 -9.15 -1.12
CA LEU A 463 -15.34 -8.21 -1.17
C LEU A 463 -14.86 -7.93 -2.60
N LEU A 464 -14.91 -8.92 -3.50
CA LEU A 464 -14.63 -8.69 -4.91
C LEU A 464 -15.68 -7.78 -5.57
N GLU A 465 -16.95 -7.96 -5.24
CA GLU A 465 -18.03 -7.08 -5.70
C GLU A 465 -17.83 -5.65 -5.18
N LEU A 466 -17.52 -5.50 -3.89
CA LEU A 466 -17.20 -4.22 -3.28
C LEU A 466 -15.97 -3.56 -3.96
N ALA A 467 -14.92 -4.32 -4.27
CA ALA A 467 -13.77 -3.81 -5.00
C ALA A 467 -14.14 -3.29 -6.40
N ASP A 468 -15.04 -3.98 -7.10
CA ASP A 468 -15.55 -3.54 -8.41
C ASP A 468 -16.41 -2.27 -8.29
N GLU A 469 -17.24 -2.14 -7.25
CA GLU A 469 -18.01 -0.91 -6.98
C GLU A 469 -17.10 0.29 -6.70
N ILE A 470 -16.08 0.11 -5.86
CA ILE A 470 -15.11 1.17 -5.57
C ILE A 470 -14.33 1.53 -6.83
N TRP A 471 -13.92 0.53 -7.63
CA TRP A 471 -13.25 0.78 -8.90
C TRP A 471 -14.13 1.57 -9.88
N ASN A 472 -15.42 1.24 -9.98
CA ASN A 472 -16.36 1.98 -10.79
C ASN A 472 -16.45 3.44 -10.33
N HIS A 473 -16.49 3.71 -9.03
CA HIS A 473 -16.42 5.08 -8.51
C HIS A 473 -15.12 5.79 -8.95
N LEU A 474 -13.97 5.11 -8.90
CA LEU A 474 -12.70 5.68 -9.37
C LEU A 474 -12.69 5.93 -10.89
N ASP A 475 -13.22 5.02 -11.71
CA ASP A 475 -13.30 5.21 -13.16
C ASP A 475 -14.21 6.38 -13.54
N HIS A 476 -15.29 6.61 -12.79
CA HIS A 476 -16.12 7.81 -12.98
C HIS A 476 -15.34 9.11 -12.71
N ARG A 477 -14.36 9.10 -11.80
CA ARG A 477 -13.49 10.27 -11.51
C ARG A 477 -12.35 10.49 -12.50
N ARG A 478 -12.27 9.66 -13.54
CA ARG A 478 -11.24 9.76 -14.58
C ARG A 478 -11.57 10.89 -15.56
N GLU A 479 -10.58 11.72 -15.91
CA GLU A 479 -10.77 12.78 -16.92
C GLU A 479 -11.09 12.18 -18.29
N ARG A 480 -12.06 12.75 -19.00
CA ARG A 480 -12.54 12.21 -20.29
C ARG A 480 -12.14 13.07 -21.50
N ASP A 481 -12.00 14.38 -21.36
CA ASP A 481 -11.96 15.32 -22.49
C ASP A 481 -10.74 16.25 -22.54
N ALA A 482 -9.93 16.32 -21.49
CA ALA A 482 -8.80 17.27 -21.40
C ALA A 482 -7.45 16.68 -21.89
N ALA A 483 -6.39 17.50 -21.89
CA ALA A 483 -5.04 17.09 -22.32
C ALA A 483 -4.49 15.87 -21.55
N TRP A 484 -4.99 15.65 -20.33
CA TRP A 484 -4.65 14.54 -19.46
C TRP A 484 -5.76 13.47 -19.35
N THR A 485 -6.61 13.35 -20.39
CA THR A 485 -7.64 12.30 -20.50
C THR A 485 -7.11 10.97 -20.00
N GLY A 486 -7.84 10.41 -19.05
CA GLY A 486 -7.62 9.09 -18.51
C GLY A 486 -6.76 9.03 -17.25
N LEU A 487 -6.35 10.17 -16.70
CA LEU A 487 -5.76 10.24 -15.35
C LEU A 487 -6.79 10.83 -14.37
N TRP A 488 -6.37 10.98 -13.11
CA TRP A 488 -7.20 11.46 -12.01
C TRP A 488 -6.75 12.86 -11.58
N ASP A 489 -7.59 13.70 -10.99
CA ASP A 489 -8.84 13.37 -10.31
C ASP A 489 -9.95 14.36 -10.68
N GLN A 490 -11.10 13.89 -11.15
CA GLN A 490 -12.31 14.68 -11.43
C GLN A 490 -13.48 14.25 -10.53
N PRO A 491 -13.62 14.85 -9.32
CA PRO A 491 -14.70 14.47 -8.39
C PRO A 491 -16.09 14.53 -9.02
N ILE A 492 -16.34 15.53 -9.88
CA ILE A 492 -17.62 15.75 -10.58
C ILE A 492 -18.12 14.52 -11.35
N GLY A 493 -17.22 13.65 -11.83
CA GLY A 493 -17.60 12.49 -12.62
C GLY A 493 -18.30 11.40 -11.81
N ALA A 494 -17.92 11.22 -10.53
CA ALA A 494 -18.58 10.29 -9.61
C ALA A 494 -19.61 10.98 -8.69
N LEU A 495 -19.45 12.28 -8.46
CA LEU A 495 -20.27 13.09 -7.57
C LEU A 495 -20.78 14.33 -8.33
N PRO A 496 -21.90 14.23 -9.08
CA PRO A 496 -22.38 15.31 -9.94
C PRO A 496 -22.66 16.63 -9.21
N ASP A 497 -23.01 16.57 -7.92
CA ASP A 497 -23.30 17.74 -7.08
C ASP A 497 -22.04 18.44 -6.55
N VAL A 498 -20.85 17.94 -6.89
CA VAL A 498 -19.57 18.62 -6.67
C VAL A 498 -19.14 19.26 -8.01
N PRO A 499 -19.53 20.52 -8.31
CA PRO A 499 -19.33 21.15 -9.62
C PRO A 499 -17.89 21.65 -9.81
N VAL A 500 -16.90 20.89 -9.35
CA VAL A 500 -15.48 21.22 -9.47
C VAL A 500 -14.88 20.39 -10.57
N ARG A 501 -14.38 21.08 -11.60
CA ARG A 501 -13.54 20.50 -12.65
C ARG A 501 -12.13 21.04 -12.48
N HIS A 502 -11.16 20.14 -12.52
CA HIS A 502 -9.76 20.51 -12.48
C HIS A 502 -9.17 20.54 -13.89
N ASP A 503 -8.30 21.49 -14.17
CA ASP A 503 -7.65 21.58 -15.50
C ASP A 503 -6.33 20.80 -15.56
N GLU A 504 -5.84 20.35 -14.40
CA GLU A 504 -4.55 19.66 -14.26
C GLU A 504 -4.69 18.35 -13.46
N VAL A 505 -3.82 17.39 -13.81
CA VAL A 505 -3.71 16.07 -13.20
C VAL A 505 -3.31 16.16 -11.72
N SER A 506 -3.89 15.29 -10.90
CA SER A 506 -3.46 15.04 -9.53
C SER A 506 -2.53 13.83 -9.51
N TRP A 507 -1.21 14.06 -9.40
CA TRP A 507 -0.25 12.97 -9.23
C TRP A 507 -0.44 12.23 -7.92
N TYR A 508 -0.86 12.94 -6.87
CA TYR A 508 -1.28 12.35 -5.61
C TYR A 508 -2.32 11.26 -5.84
N TYR A 509 -3.46 11.61 -6.43
CA TYR A 509 -4.56 10.68 -6.63
C TYR A 509 -4.21 9.59 -7.66
N THR A 510 -3.58 9.96 -8.77
CA THR A 510 -3.17 9.02 -9.83
C THR A 510 -2.22 7.96 -9.29
N LYS A 511 -1.23 8.34 -8.46
CA LYS A 511 -0.30 7.39 -7.84
C LYS A 511 -1.02 6.43 -6.90
N ARG A 512 -2.01 6.89 -6.12
CA ARG A 512 -2.80 5.99 -5.25
C ARG A 512 -3.60 4.97 -6.08
N VAL A 513 -4.16 5.38 -7.23
CA VAL A 513 -4.81 4.44 -8.16
C VAL A 513 -3.82 3.43 -8.71
N VAL A 514 -2.61 3.86 -9.11
CA VAL A 514 -1.53 2.95 -9.55
C VAL A 514 -1.18 1.95 -8.45
N ASP A 515 -1.07 2.38 -7.19
CA ASP A 515 -0.82 1.46 -6.09
C ASP A 515 -1.95 0.44 -5.90
N CYS A 516 -3.21 0.83 -6.06
CA CYS A 516 -4.35 -0.10 -6.05
C CYS A 516 -4.23 -1.15 -7.16
N LEU A 517 -3.86 -0.73 -8.38
CA LEU A 517 -3.68 -1.64 -9.51
C LEU A 517 -2.52 -2.61 -9.28
N VAL A 518 -1.43 -2.15 -8.69
CA VAL A 518 -0.30 -3.02 -8.30
C VAL A 518 -0.76 -4.04 -7.24
N THR A 519 -1.50 -3.61 -6.22
CA THR A 519 -2.09 -4.52 -5.23
C THR A 519 -3.03 -5.53 -5.89
N ALA A 520 -3.87 -5.10 -6.85
CA ALA A 520 -4.76 -6.00 -7.58
C ALA A 520 -3.98 -7.07 -8.37
N VAL A 521 -2.89 -6.69 -9.05
CA VAL A 521 -2.01 -7.67 -9.72
C VAL A 521 -1.43 -8.66 -8.71
N GLN A 522 -0.94 -8.20 -7.56
CA GLN A 522 -0.38 -9.07 -6.52
C GLN A 522 -1.42 -10.05 -5.96
N VAL A 523 -2.67 -9.61 -5.80
CA VAL A 523 -3.78 -10.48 -5.38
C VAL A 523 -4.11 -11.52 -6.45
N ILE A 524 -4.07 -11.15 -7.73
CA ILE A 524 -4.34 -12.06 -8.87
C ILE A 524 -3.20 -13.07 -9.05
N GLU A 525 -1.94 -12.64 -8.93
CA GLU A 525 -0.75 -13.50 -9.00
C GLU A 525 -0.56 -14.35 -7.74
N GLY A 526 -1.25 -14.00 -6.65
CA GLY A 526 -1.25 -14.73 -5.40
C GLY A 526 -1.75 -16.16 -5.55
N LYS A 527 -1.56 -16.97 -4.50
CA LYS A 527 -2.04 -18.34 -4.48
C LYS A 527 -3.57 -18.35 -4.67
N PRO A 528 -4.11 -19.16 -5.59
CA PRO A 528 -5.56 -19.31 -5.71
C PRO A 528 -6.17 -19.74 -4.38
N PRO A 529 -7.36 -19.24 -4.02
CA PRO A 529 -8.03 -19.66 -2.80
C PRO A 529 -8.32 -21.16 -2.82
N GLU A 530 -8.06 -21.82 -1.70
CA GLU A 530 -8.25 -23.25 -1.51
C GLU A 530 -9.74 -23.59 -1.36
N SER A 531 -10.11 -24.79 -1.81
CA SER A 531 -11.45 -25.34 -1.61
C SER A 531 -11.34 -26.78 -1.14
N GLU A 532 -11.60 -27.00 0.15
CA GLU A 532 -11.54 -28.35 0.74
C GLU A 532 -12.46 -29.36 0.05
N LEU A 533 -13.56 -28.87 -0.54
CA LEU A 533 -14.48 -29.70 -1.32
C LEU A 533 -13.83 -30.16 -2.62
N VAL A 534 -13.20 -29.22 -3.35
CA VAL A 534 -12.50 -29.49 -4.61
C VAL A 534 -11.30 -30.42 -4.37
N ASP A 535 -10.54 -30.18 -3.30
CA ASP A 535 -9.41 -31.03 -2.91
C ASP A 535 -9.84 -32.47 -2.65
N ARG A 536 -10.87 -32.65 -1.82
CA ARG A 536 -11.43 -33.98 -1.51
C ARG A 536 -11.97 -34.66 -2.76
N LEU A 537 -12.74 -33.93 -3.58
CA LEU A 537 -13.29 -34.47 -4.82
C LEU A 537 -12.18 -34.88 -5.80
N ALA A 538 -11.12 -34.08 -5.94
CA ALA A 538 -9.98 -34.40 -6.79
C ALA A 538 -9.25 -35.66 -6.30
N ALA A 539 -9.04 -35.79 -4.99
CA ALA A 539 -8.43 -36.98 -4.39
C ALA A 539 -9.28 -38.24 -4.64
N ASP A 540 -10.59 -38.17 -4.39
CA ASP A 540 -11.52 -39.29 -4.59
C ASP A 540 -11.60 -39.71 -6.06
N LEU A 541 -11.76 -38.74 -6.97
CA LEU A 541 -11.82 -39.02 -8.41
C LEU A 541 -10.50 -39.56 -8.94
N LEU A 542 -9.35 -39.12 -8.43
CA LEU A 542 -8.05 -39.67 -8.78
C LEU A 542 -7.94 -41.14 -8.38
N GLN A 543 -8.39 -41.51 -7.18
CA GLN A 543 -8.42 -42.93 -6.77
C GLN A 543 -9.35 -43.75 -7.66
N MET A 544 -10.56 -43.25 -7.92
CA MET A 544 -11.55 -43.92 -8.78
C MET A 544 -11.04 -44.10 -10.21
N ALA A 545 -10.44 -43.06 -10.80
CA ALA A 545 -9.93 -43.09 -12.16
C ALA A 545 -8.73 -44.05 -12.28
N ASN A 546 -7.81 -44.07 -11.30
CA ASN A 546 -6.71 -45.03 -11.26
C ASN A 546 -7.20 -46.47 -11.16
N HIS A 547 -8.23 -46.73 -10.34
CA HIS A 547 -8.83 -48.06 -10.23
C HIS A 547 -9.45 -48.50 -11.56
N ARG A 548 -10.24 -47.63 -12.21
CA ARG A 548 -10.85 -47.91 -13.52
C ARG A 548 -9.80 -48.12 -14.60
N TYR A 549 -8.79 -47.27 -14.69
CA TYR A 549 -7.67 -47.41 -15.61
C TYR A 549 -6.95 -48.75 -15.44
N SER A 550 -6.66 -49.14 -14.20
CA SER A 550 -6.04 -50.43 -13.88
C SER A 550 -6.92 -51.61 -14.32
N ARG A 551 -8.24 -51.50 -14.15
CA ARG A 551 -9.20 -52.51 -14.61
C ARG A 551 -9.21 -52.65 -16.14
N GLU A 552 -9.17 -51.54 -16.88
CA GLU A 552 -9.13 -51.59 -18.34
C GLU A 552 -7.79 -52.12 -18.87
N LEU A 553 -6.66 -51.80 -18.21
CA LEU A 553 -5.36 -52.42 -18.52
C LEU A 553 -5.39 -53.94 -18.34
N LEU A 554 -6.05 -54.44 -17.29
CA LEU A 554 -6.20 -55.88 -17.04
C LEU A 554 -7.05 -56.57 -18.11
N ARG A 555 -8.01 -55.87 -18.72
CA ARG A 555 -8.89 -56.43 -19.77
C ARG A 555 -8.19 -56.62 -21.12
N GLY A 556 -7.15 -55.83 -21.41
CA GLY A 556 -6.16 -56.05 -22.47
C GLY A 556 -6.65 -56.19 -23.93
N SER A 557 -6.30 -55.23 -24.82
CA SER A 557 -6.34 -55.43 -26.28
C SER A 557 -5.28 -54.58 -27.01
N PRO A 558 -4.70 -55.03 -28.15
CA PRO A 558 -3.69 -54.29 -28.91
C PRO A 558 -4.20 -53.02 -29.64
N ARG A 559 -5.52 -52.82 -29.75
CA ARG A 559 -6.14 -51.75 -30.56
C ARG A 559 -6.32 -50.40 -29.86
N THR A 560 -6.11 -50.32 -28.54
CA THR A 560 -6.36 -49.11 -27.71
C THR A 560 -5.09 -48.49 -27.12
N GLY A 561 -3.90 -48.89 -27.60
CA GLY A 561 -2.61 -48.47 -27.01
C GLY A 561 -2.40 -46.95 -26.96
N ASN A 562 -2.84 -46.22 -27.99
CA ASN A 562 -2.73 -44.75 -28.03
C ASN A 562 -3.70 -44.06 -27.05
N ASP A 563 -4.92 -44.56 -26.92
CA ASP A 563 -5.93 -43.98 -26.02
C ASP A 563 -5.55 -44.22 -24.56
N MET A 564 -5.09 -45.42 -24.22
CA MET A 564 -4.59 -45.72 -22.88
C MET A 564 -3.33 -44.92 -22.54
N GLY A 565 -2.46 -44.65 -23.52
CA GLY A 565 -1.30 -43.76 -23.36
C GLY A 565 -1.71 -42.33 -23.03
N ARG A 566 -2.72 -41.78 -23.72
CA ARG A 566 -3.27 -40.45 -23.44
C ARG A 566 -3.93 -40.38 -22.06
N ILE A 567 -4.76 -41.38 -21.71
CA ILE A 567 -5.40 -41.46 -20.38
C ILE A 567 -4.34 -41.49 -19.28
N ARG A 568 -3.27 -42.29 -19.46
CA ARG A 568 -2.15 -42.33 -18.51
C ARG A 568 -1.49 -40.97 -18.36
N ALA A 569 -1.20 -40.27 -19.46
CA ALA A 569 -0.60 -38.94 -19.41
C ALA A 569 -1.50 -37.93 -18.66
N GLY A 570 -2.82 -38.00 -18.88
CA GLY A 570 -3.80 -37.19 -18.14
C GLY A 570 -3.82 -37.49 -16.65
N LEU A 571 -3.81 -38.78 -16.26
CA LEU A 571 -3.77 -39.19 -14.84
C LEU A 571 -2.44 -38.81 -14.16
N GLU A 572 -1.31 -38.93 -14.85
CA GLU A 572 -0.02 -38.46 -14.31
C GLU A 572 -0.02 -36.95 -14.15
N ARG A 573 -0.61 -36.21 -15.09
CA ARG A 573 -0.72 -34.77 -14.98
C ARG A 573 -1.62 -34.37 -13.81
N ALA A 574 -2.79 -35.01 -13.67
CA ALA A 574 -3.67 -34.84 -12.52
C ALA A 574 -2.94 -35.10 -11.20
N ARG A 575 -2.13 -36.17 -11.11
CA ARG A 575 -1.35 -36.48 -9.90
C ARG A 575 -0.32 -35.41 -9.59
N GLN A 576 0.37 -34.90 -10.60
CA GLN A 576 1.36 -33.83 -10.44
C GLN A 576 0.72 -32.51 -9.99
N THR A 577 -0.50 -32.22 -10.47
CA THR A 577 -1.17 -30.95 -10.19
C THR A 577 -2.08 -31.00 -8.98
N HIS A 578 -2.54 -32.16 -8.50
CA HIS A 578 -3.58 -32.21 -7.46
C HIS A 578 -3.22 -31.46 -6.17
N THR A 579 -1.95 -31.41 -5.79
CA THR A 579 -1.49 -30.72 -4.57
C THR A 579 -1.40 -29.20 -4.75
N THR A 580 -1.26 -28.72 -5.99
CA THR A 580 -0.99 -27.29 -6.28
C THR A 580 -2.12 -26.59 -7.04
N ALA A 581 -2.91 -27.35 -7.79
CA ALA A 581 -4.00 -26.91 -8.65
C ALA A 581 -5.06 -28.05 -8.74
N PRO A 582 -5.79 -28.28 -7.63
CA PRO A 582 -6.76 -29.38 -7.50
C PRO A 582 -7.94 -29.25 -8.48
N ASP A 583 -8.33 -28.03 -8.80
CA ASP A 583 -9.31 -27.66 -9.84
C ASP A 583 -8.85 -28.07 -11.25
N ILE A 584 -7.60 -27.81 -11.60
CA ILE A 584 -7.01 -28.26 -12.87
C ILE A 584 -6.89 -29.78 -12.87
N ALA A 585 -6.54 -30.40 -11.73
CA ALA A 585 -6.52 -31.84 -11.60
C ALA A 585 -7.91 -32.45 -11.85
N LEU A 586 -8.99 -31.84 -11.34
CA LEU A 586 -10.36 -32.25 -11.65
C LEU A 586 -10.65 -32.23 -13.15
N GLY A 587 -10.21 -31.19 -13.87
CA GLY A 587 -10.34 -31.12 -15.32
C GLY A 587 -9.73 -32.34 -16.03
N TYR A 588 -8.48 -32.67 -15.70
CA TYR A 588 -7.80 -33.88 -16.22
C TYR A 588 -8.51 -35.17 -15.81
N LEU A 589 -9.03 -35.24 -14.58
CA LEU A 589 -9.74 -36.42 -14.07
C LEU A 589 -11.07 -36.65 -14.78
N PHE A 590 -11.85 -35.60 -15.03
CA PHE A 590 -13.09 -35.72 -15.81
C PHE A 590 -12.81 -36.14 -17.25
N GLU A 591 -11.77 -35.58 -17.88
CA GLU A 591 -11.36 -36.00 -19.22
C GLU A 591 -10.95 -37.48 -19.23
N ALA A 592 -10.08 -37.90 -18.30
CA ALA A 592 -9.63 -39.28 -18.18
C ALA A 592 -10.78 -40.26 -17.93
N LEU A 593 -11.72 -39.92 -17.04
CA LEU A 593 -12.90 -40.74 -16.75
C LEU A 593 -13.82 -40.86 -17.96
N ARG A 594 -14.00 -39.78 -18.73
CA ARG A 594 -14.80 -39.79 -19.96
C ARG A 594 -14.17 -40.66 -21.04
N GLU A 595 -12.85 -40.59 -21.22
CA GLU A 595 -12.16 -41.47 -22.17
C GLU A 595 -12.18 -42.93 -21.72
N LEU A 596 -12.04 -43.21 -20.41
CA LEU A 596 -12.18 -44.57 -19.85
C LEU A 596 -13.59 -45.14 -20.08
N ASP A 597 -14.63 -44.30 -19.98
CA ASP A 597 -16.00 -44.71 -20.26
C ASP A 597 -16.20 -45.07 -21.74
N ARG A 598 -15.62 -44.29 -22.66
CA ARG A 598 -15.64 -44.62 -24.10
C ARG A 598 -14.92 -45.93 -24.41
N VAL A 599 -13.76 -46.16 -23.78
CA VAL A 599 -13.04 -47.44 -23.90
C VAL A 599 -13.95 -48.57 -23.41
N ALA A 600 -14.57 -48.42 -22.23
CA ALA A 600 -15.49 -49.40 -21.67
C ALA A 600 -16.71 -49.68 -22.57
N ALA A 601 -17.29 -48.64 -23.20
CA ALA A 601 -18.41 -48.78 -24.12
C ALA A 601 -18.01 -49.49 -25.43
N ALA A 602 -16.81 -49.22 -25.95
CA ALA A 602 -16.29 -49.94 -27.12
C ALA A 602 -16.19 -51.46 -26.85
N TRP A 603 -15.77 -51.85 -25.64
CA TRP A 603 -15.76 -53.26 -25.23
C TRP A 603 -17.14 -53.90 -25.23
N GLN A 604 -18.17 -53.19 -24.76
CA GLN A 604 -19.54 -53.73 -24.71
C GLN A 604 -20.11 -53.95 -26.11
N ASN A 605 -19.76 -53.10 -27.06
CA ASN A 605 -20.17 -53.23 -28.46
C ASN A 605 -19.39 -54.33 -29.21
N ASP A 606 -18.13 -54.59 -28.84
CA ASP A 606 -17.32 -55.67 -29.42
C ASP A 606 -17.65 -57.06 -28.82
N ALA A 607 -18.29 -57.11 -27.65
CA ALA A 607 -18.63 -58.34 -26.93
C ALA A 607 -20.09 -58.83 -27.12
N GLY A 608 -20.93 -58.04 -27.82
CA GLY A 608 -22.28 -58.42 -28.24
C GLY A 608 -22.31 -58.79 -29.72
#